data_AF-A0A925HSP2-F1
#
_entry.id   AF-A0A925HSP2-F1
#
_cell.length_a   1.000
_cell.length_b   1.000
_cell.length_c   1.000
_cell.angle_alpha   90.00
_cell.angle_beta   90.00
_cell.angle_gamma   90.00
#
_symmetry.space_group_name_H-M   'P 1'
#
loop_
_entity.id
_entity.type
_entity.pdbx_description
1 polymer ?
#
loop_
_entity_poly.entity_id
_entity_poly.type
_entity_poly.pdbx_seq_one_letter_code
_entity_poly.pdbx_strand_id
1 'polypeptide(L)' 'MLQQLGILARMPIILDAWSKGQKVLLQGVVQDVATGVLSRVVEAIGTAESANRLLPKMWRSRGQSS' A
#
# COMPACT_ATOMS: atom_id res chain seq x y z
N MET A 1 -10.12 1.28 -0.07
CA MET A 1 -8.86 1.97 -0.44
C MET A 1 -7.66 1.55 0.39
N LEU A 2 -7.63 1.79 1.70
CA LEU A 2 -6.50 1.42 2.58
C LEU A 2 -6.11 -0.06 2.47
N GLN A 3 -7.11 -0.93 2.46
CA GLN A 3 -6.90 -2.38 2.31
C GLN A 3 -6.29 -2.76 0.97
N GLN A 4 -6.67 -2.09 -0.12
CA GLN A 4 -6.15 -2.38 -1.47
C GLN A 4 -4.68 -1.94 -1.59
N LEU A 5 -4.33 -0.75 -1.07
CA LEU A 5 -2.94 -0.32 -0.93
C LEU A 5 -2.12 -1.31 -0.10
N GLY A 6 -2.73 -1.86 0.96
CA GLY A 6 -2.12 -2.87 1.80
C GLY A 6 -1.81 -4.19 1.10
N ILE A 7 -2.73 -4.63 0.25
CA ILE A 7 -2.54 -5.84 -0.57
C ILE A 7 -1.41 -5.58 -1.59
N LEU A 8 -1.45 -4.45 -2.30
CA LEU A 8 -0.42 -4.05 -3.26
C LEU A 8 0.98 -3.98 -2.61
N ALA A 9 1.07 -3.36 -1.44
CA ALA A 9 2.33 -3.22 -0.70
C ALA A 9 2.97 -4.56 -0.26
N ARG A 10 2.22 -5.67 -0.33
CA ARG A 10 2.71 -7.02 -0.02
C ARG A 10 2.93 -7.88 -1.25
N MET A 11 2.67 -7.37 -2.44
CA MET A 11 2.95 -8.13 -3.65
C MET A 11 4.46 -8.37 -3.77
N PRO A 12 4.90 -9.59 -4.13
CA PRO A 12 6.31 -9.93 -4.25
C PRO A 12 7.10 -8.95 -5.12
N ILE A 13 6.49 -8.47 -6.20
CA ILE A 13 7.09 -7.48 -7.12
C ILE A 13 7.39 -6.13 -6.45
N ILE A 14 6.55 -5.68 -5.53
CA ILE A 14 6.74 -4.41 -4.82
C ILE A 14 7.80 -4.57 -3.73
N LEU A 15 7.73 -5.68 -2.99
CA LEU A 15 8.71 -5.99 -1.95
C LEU A 15 10.12 -6.18 -2.55
N ASP A 16 10.22 -6.88 -3.68
CA ASP A 16 11.47 -7.07 -4.43
C ASP A 16 12.03 -5.73 -4.94
N ALA A 17 11.17 -4.88 -5.52
CA ALA A 17 11.57 -3.54 -5.95
C ALA A 17 12.11 -2.69 -4.80
N TRP A 18 11.43 -2.66 -3.65
CA TRP A 18 11.93 -1.96 -2.46
C TRP A 18 13.21 -2.58 -1.89
N SER A 19 13.32 -3.91 -1.91
CA SER A 19 14.54 -4.61 -1.48
C SER A 19 15.75 -4.29 -2.36
N LYS A 20 15.53 -3.95 -3.62
CA LYS A 20 16.56 -3.52 -4.59
C LYS A 20 16.83 -2.01 -4.53
N GLY A 21 16.20 -1.29 -3.60
CA GLY A 21 16.32 0.17 -3.47
C GLY A 21 15.59 0.96 -4.56
N GLN A 22 14.72 0.32 -5.36
CA GLN A 22 13.91 1.02 -6.34
C GLN A 22 12.86 1.90 -5.64
N LYS A 23 12.72 3.13 -6.14
CA LYS A 23 11.76 4.10 -5.61
C LYS A 23 10.36 3.85 -6.20
N VAL A 24 9.64 2.91 -5.60
CA VAL A 24 8.23 2.64 -5.95
C VAL A 24 7.32 3.33 -4.94
N LEU A 25 6.38 4.13 -5.44
CA LEU A 25 5.38 4.84 -4.63
C LEU A 25 3.99 4.29 -4.93
N LEU A 26 3.32 3.76 -3.91
CA LEU A 26 1.93 3.35 -3.99
C LEU A 26 1.05 4.49 -3.48
N GLN A 27 0.10 4.96 -4.30
CA GLN A 27 -0.83 6.03 -3.94
C GLN A 27 -2.28 5.60 -4.13
N GLY A 28 -3.10 5.84 -3.11
CA GLY A 28 -4.54 5.69 -3.20
C GLY A 28 -5.16 7.03 -3.53
N VAL A 29 -5.80 7.14 -4.69
CA VAL A 29 -6.49 8.37 -5.12
C VAL A 29 -7.99 8.15 -5.20
N VAL A 30 -8.77 9.09 -4.69
CA VAL A 30 -10.23 9.11 -4.85
C VAL A 30 -10.57 10.16 -5.90
N GLN A 31 -11.31 9.73 -6.91
CA GLN A 31 -11.86 10.59 -7.94
C GLN A 31 -13.33 10.88 -7.62
N ASP A 32 -13.71 12.14 -7.70
CA ASP A 32 -15.12 12.50 -7.68
C ASP A 32 -15.71 12.29 -9.07
N VAL A 33 -16.73 11.44 -9.16
CA VAL A 33 -17.35 11.03 -10.43
C VAL A 33 -18.21 12.13 -11.05
N ALA A 34 -18.67 13.09 -10.26
CA ALA A 34 -19.53 14.18 -10.75
C ALA A 34 -18.71 15.28 -11.43
N THR A 35 -17.50 15.55 -10.93
CA THR A 35 -16.60 16.59 -11.43
C THR A 35 -15.46 16.04 -12.29
N GLY A 36 -15.20 14.72 -12.23
CA GLY A 36 -14.08 14.06 -12.91
C GLY A 36 -12.72 14.40 -12.32
N VAL A 37 -12.66 15.21 -11.25
CA VAL A 37 -11.42 15.67 -10.64
C VAL A 37 -10.94 14.66 -9.60
N LEU A 38 -9.62 14.41 -9.59
CA LEU A 38 -8.97 13.68 -8.51
C LEU A 38 -9.03 14.53 -7.24
N SER A 39 -10.00 14.28 -6.37
CA SER A 39 -10.28 15.13 -5.23
C SER A 39 -9.28 14.97 -4.09
N ARG A 40 -8.65 13.79 -3.93
CA ARG A 40 -7.73 13.57 -2.80
C ARG A 40 -6.79 12.37 -2.95
N VAL A 41 -5.50 12.59 -2.64
CA VAL A 41 -4.57 11.49 -2.29
C VAL A 41 -4.89 11.09 -0.86
N VAL A 42 -5.38 9.88 -0.68
CA VAL A 42 -5.78 9.36 0.63
C VAL A 42 -4.56 8.90 1.41
N GLU A 43 -3.58 8.28 0.73
CA GLU A 43 -2.36 7.79 1.37
C GLU A 43 -1.26 7.48 0.35
N ALA A 44 0.00 7.57 0.79
CA ALA A 44 1.19 7.29 0.00
C ALA A 44 2.15 6.36 0.77
N ILE A 45 2.56 5.25 0.15
CA ILE A 45 3.47 4.25 0.72
C ILE A 45 4.69 4.13 -0.19
N GLY A 46 5.85 4.55 0.31
CA GLY A 46 7.11 4.53 -0.45
C GLY A 46 8.12 3.49 0.03
N THR A 47 7.86 2.80 1.14
CA THR A 47 8.78 1.81 1.72
C THR A 47 8.03 0.67 2.40
N ALA A 48 8.69 -0.48 2.54
CA ALA A 48 8.17 -1.62 3.29
C ALA A 48 7.87 -1.27 4.76
N GLU A 49 8.66 -0.39 5.38
CA GLU A 49 8.45 0.08 6.75
C GLU A 49 7.19 0.93 6.88
N SER A 50 6.91 1.79 5.90
CA SER A 50 5.68 2.60 5.86
C SER A 50 4.46 1.70 5.63
N ALA A 51 4.58 0.70 4.76
CA ALA A 51 3.54 -0.32 4.57
C ALA A 51 3.21 -1.08 5.86
N ASN A 52 4.24 -1.47 6.63
CA ASN A 52 4.07 -2.21 7.89
C ASN A 52 3.46 -1.39 9.03
N ARG A 53 3.58 -0.05 8.98
CA ARG A 53 2.97 0.88 9.95
C ARG A 53 1.50 1.16 9.66
N LEU A 54 1.15 1.31 8.38
CA LEU A 54 -0.19 1.70 7.96
C LEU A 54 -1.19 0.54 7.95
N LEU A 55 -0.72 -0.71 7.91
CA LEU A 55 -1.60 -1.87 7.89
C LEU A 55 -1.94 -2.39 9.29
N PRO A 56 -3.23 -2.61 9.60
CA PRO A 56 -3.65 -3.08 10.92
C PRO A 56 -2.98 -4.42 11.26
N LYS A 57 -2.50 -4.52 12.51
CA LYS A 57 -1.75 -5.66 13.05
C LYS A 57 -2.46 -7.02 12.89
N MET A 58 -3.79 -7.04 12.75
CA MET A 58 -4.62 -8.25 12.67
C MET A 58 -4.29 -9.17 11.48
N TRP A 59 -3.62 -8.70 10.43
CA TRP A 59 -3.22 -9.55 9.31
C TRP A 59 -1.86 -10.25 9.49
N ARG A 60 -1.08 -9.92 10.55
CA ARG A 60 0.21 -10.57 10.82
C ARG A 60 0.08 -12.02 11.31
N SER A 61 -1.12 -12.45 11.69
CA SER A 61 -1.35 -13.75 12.37
C SER A 61 -1.70 -14.92 11.45
N ARG A 62 -1.87 -14.72 10.12
CA ARG A 62 -2.18 -15.82 9.18
C ARG A 62 -0.98 -16.38 8.41
N GLY A 63 0.24 -15.89 8.69
CA GLY A 63 1.48 -16.38 8.06
C GLY A 63 2.47 -17.05 9.03
N GLN A 64 2.08 -17.26 10.28
CA GLN A 64 2.88 -17.96 11.30
C GLN A 64 1.96 -18.95 12.04
N SER A 65 1.61 -20.04 11.38
CA SER A 65 1.18 -21.27 12.03
C SER A 65 1.55 -22.44 11.14
N SER A 66 2.61 -23.13 11.58
CA SER A 66 3.12 -24.47 11.23
C SER A 66 3.38 -24.80 9.77
#